data_AF-A0A078MCW3-F1
#
_entry.id   AF-A0A078MCW3-F1
#
_cell.length_a   1.000
_cell.length_b   1.000
_cell.length_c   1.000
_cell.angle_alpha   90.00
_cell.angle_beta   90.00
_cell.angle_gamma   90.00
#
_symmetry.space_group_name_H-M   'P 1'
#
loop_
_entity.id
_entity.type
_entity.pdbx_description
1 polymer ?
#
loop_
_entity_poly.entity_id
_entity_poly.type
_entity_poly.pdbx_seq_one_letter_code
_entity_poly.pdbx_strand_id
1 'polypeptide(L)'
;MIRFQFINKDDLKQQQNKYDAFFITKAYFEELATDSWVAVFEEITTPTFFIGSDYQAFIFRMQGMDYVTNSPEATEHVQGFVNNTVEASAFIKKWGYGEPRKTKHSAETSKWIFYEVFRDIENYAINNNR
;
A
#
# COMPACT_ATOMS: atom_id res chain seq x y z
N MET A 1 -1.88 20.10 7.71
CA MET A 1 -0.49 19.79 8.13
C MET A 1 -0.39 18.29 8.28
N ILE A 2 0.45 17.62 7.48
CA ILE A 2 0.62 16.16 7.53
C ILE A 2 1.45 15.80 8.76
N ARG A 3 1.05 14.75 9.48
CA ARG A 3 1.79 14.19 10.63
C ARG A 3 2.10 12.73 10.37
N PHE A 4 3.34 12.33 10.59
CA PHE A 4 3.76 10.95 10.52
C PHE A 4 3.91 10.38 11.92
N GLN A 5 3.44 9.15 12.10
CA GLN A 5 3.61 8.39 13.33
C GLN A 5 4.17 7.01 12.96
N PHE A 6 5.25 6.61 13.64
CA PHE A 6 5.71 5.23 13.59
C PHE A 6 4.81 4.39 14.49
N ILE A 7 4.32 3.28 13.95
CA ILE A 7 3.31 2.42 14.58
C ILE A 7 3.76 0.97 14.50
N ASN A 8 3.14 0.09 15.28
CA ASN A 8 3.39 -1.35 15.18
C ASN A 8 2.61 -1.91 13.98
N LYS A 9 3.14 -2.93 13.30
CA LYS A 9 2.42 -3.65 12.25
C LYS A 9 1.03 -4.14 12.69
N ASP A 10 0.84 -4.50 13.95
CA ASP A 10 -0.47 -4.93 14.47
C ASP A 10 -1.52 -3.80 14.44
N ASP A 11 -1.10 -2.55 14.31
CA ASP A 11 -2.01 -1.42 14.11
C ASP A 11 -2.70 -1.45 12.73
N LEU A 12 -2.13 -2.16 11.74
CA LEU A 12 -2.81 -2.48 10.47
C LEU A 12 -4.08 -3.32 10.70
N LYS A 13 -4.11 -4.13 11.78
CA LYS A 13 -5.27 -4.96 12.13
C LYS A 13 -6.28 -4.20 12.96
N GLN A 14 -5.81 -3.47 13.97
CA GLN A 14 -6.66 -2.99 15.07
C GLN A 14 -6.98 -1.49 15.02
N GLN A 15 -6.20 -0.69 14.28
CA GLN A 15 -6.26 0.77 14.36
C GLN A 15 -6.44 1.45 13.00
N GLN A 16 -6.99 0.73 12.02
CA GLN A 16 -7.24 1.25 10.67
C GLN A 16 -7.98 2.61 10.66
N ASN A 17 -9.02 2.76 11.48
CA ASN A 17 -9.82 3.99 11.53
C ASN A 17 -9.14 5.18 12.22
N LYS A 18 -7.94 5.02 12.81
CA LYS A 18 -7.21 6.12 13.46
C LYS A 18 -6.27 6.86 12.52
N TYR A 19 -6.03 6.32 11.34
CA TYR A 19 -5.09 6.87 10.38
C TYR A 19 -5.77 7.07 9.03
N ASP A 20 -5.31 8.09 8.30
CA ASP A 20 -5.78 8.37 6.94
C ASP A 20 -5.15 7.43 5.92
N ALA A 21 -3.92 6.97 6.20
CA ALA A 21 -3.19 6.03 5.38
C ALA A 21 -2.07 5.34 6.16
N PHE A 22 -1.63 4.19 5.65
CA PHE A 22 -0.42 3.50 6.08
C PHE A 22 0.66 3.55 4.99
N PHE A 23 1.91 3.70 5.42
CA PHE A 23 3.09 3.61 4.57
C PHE A 23 3.97 2.45 5.03
N ILE A 24 4.20 1.48 4.16
CA ILE A 24 5.02 0.31 4.41
C ILE A 24 6.31 0.46 3.60
N THR A 25 7.45 0.27 4.26
CA THR A 25 8.78 0.37 3.66
C THR A 25 9.49 -0.98 3.67
N LYS A 26 10.63 -1.04 2.99
CA LYS A 26 11.41 -2.27 2.74
C LYS A 26 11.64 -3.17 3.95
N ALA A 27 11.82 -2.58 5.13
CA ALA A 27 12.06 -3.33 6.37
C ALA A 27 10.93 -4.31 6.75
N TYR A 28 9.72 -4.12 6.22
CA TYR A 28 8.55 -4.92 6.56
C TYR A 28 8.05 -5.81 5.41
N PHE A 29 8.63 -5.72 4.21
CA PHE A 29 8.05 -6.39 3.04
C PHE A 29 8.09 -7.92 3.13
N GLU A 30 9.23 -8.51 3.51
CA GLU A 30 9.32 -9.97 3.68
C GLU A 30 8.36 -10.49 4.75
N GLU A 31 8.18 -9.72 5.82
CA GLU A 31 7.33 -10.12 6.94
C GLU A 31 5.84 -10.06 6.59
N LEU A 32 5.44 -9.00 5.89
CA LEU A 32 4.05 -8.72 5.55
C LEU A 32 3.60 -9.43 4.26
N ALA A 33 4.54 -9.89 3.41
CA ALA A 33 4.25 -10.73 2.24
C ALA A 33 4.23 -12.22 2.60
N THR A 34 3.44 -12.58 3.61
CA THR A 34 3.20 -13.98 4.01
C THR A 34 1.72 -14.28 4.03
N ASP A 35 1.36 -15.56 3.85
CA ASP A 35 -0.04 -16.02 3.87
C ASP A 35 -0.81 -15.58 5.12
N SER A 36 -0.12 -15.46 6.27
CA SER A 36 -0.71 -15.03 7.54
C SER A 36 -1.22 -13.58 7.53
N TRP A 37 -0.73 -12.74 6.62
CA TRP A 37 -1.11 -11.33 6.49
C TRP A 37 -2.07 -11.08 5.33
N VAL A 38 -2.29 -12.05 4.44
CA VAL A 38 -3.19 -11.90 3.28
C VAL A 38 -4.59 -11.46 3.72
N ALA A 39 -5.18 -12.11 4.72
CA ALA A 39 -6.50 -11.75 5.23
C ALA A 39 -6.55 -10.31 5.78
N VAL A 40 -5.47 -9.84 6.41
CA VAL A 40 -5.38 -8.45 6.92
C VAL A 40 -5.44 -7.46 5.76
N PHE A 41 -4.72 -7.72 4.67
CA PHE A 41 -4.74 -6.87 3.49
C PHE A 41 -5.99 -7.02 2.62
N GLU A 42 -6.70 -8.15 2.68
CA GLU A 42 -8.01 -8.33 2.03
C GLU A 42 -9.14 -7.58 2.76
N GLU A 43 -8.97 -7.30 4.05
CA GLU A 43 -9.93 -6.56 4.87
C GLU A 43 -9.53 -5.10 5.08
N ILE A 44 -8.38 -4.67 4.54
CA ILE A 44 -7.86 -3.32 4.80
C ILE A 44 -8.75 -2.26 4.16
N THR A 45 -9.38 -1.43 4.99
CA THR A 45 -10.26 -0.34 4.56
C THR A 45 -9.53 1.01 4.58
N THR A 46 -8.26 1.02 4.99
CA THR A 46 -7.42 2.22 5.03
C THR A 46 -6.39 2.19 3.90
N PRO A 47 -6.26 3.28 3.11
CA PRO A 47 -5.24 3.39 2.06
C PRO A 47 -3.87 2.96 2.55
N THR A 48 -3.28 1.97 1.89
CA THR A 48 -1.98 1.43 2.27
C THR A 48 -1.04 1.47 1.08
N PHE A 49 0.11 2.11 1.26
CA PHE A 49 1.10 2.36 0.22
C PHE A 49 2.43 1.68 0.55
N PHE A 50 3.03 1.04 -0.44
CA PHE A 50 4.31 0.33 -0.37
C PHE A 50 5.35 1.17 -1.12
N ILE A 51 6.32 1.70 -0.39
CA ILE A 51 7.34 2.61 -0.93
C ILE A 51 8.63 1.86 -1.18
N GLY A 52 9.15 1.96 -2.41
CA GLY A 52 10.45 1.36 -2.75
C GLY A 52 10.40 -0.16 -2.80
N SER A 53 9.25 -0.73 -3.20
CA SER A 53 9.14 -2.17 -3.42
C SER A 53 9.80 -2.56 -4.72
N ASP A 54 10.62 -3.60 -4.69
CA ASP A 54 11.22 -4.21 -5.88
C ASP A 54 10.19 -5.07 -6.64
N TYR A 55 9.05 -5.38 -6.00
CA TYR A 55 8.00 -6.26 -6.51
C TYR A 55 6.60 -5.64 -6.42
N GLN A 56 5.67 -6.14 -7.24
CA GLN A 56 4.31 -5.61 -7.31
C GLN A 56 3.54 -5.80 -6.00
N ALA A 57 2.79 -4.78 -5.58
CA ALA A 57 2.10 -4.77 -4.28
C ALA A 57 0.92 -5.76 -4.19
N PHE A 58 0.51 -6.40 -5.28
CA PHE A 58 -0.57 -7.39 -5.22
C PHE A 58 -0.16 -8.66 -4.46
N ILE A 59 1.14 -8.93 -4.30
CA ILE A 59 1.65 -10.11 -3.59
C ILE A 59 1.27 -10.11 -2.10
N PHE A 60 1.11 -8.93 -1.50
CA PHE A 60 0.69 -8.79 -0.09
C PHE A 60 -0.74 -9.28 0.17
N ARG A 61 -1.52 -9.53 -0.89
CA ARG A 61 -2.92 -9.98 -0.82
C ARG A 61 -3.15 -11.26 -1.64
N MET A 62 -2.11 -12.06 -1.87
CA MET A 62 -2.21 -13.32 -2.61
C MET A 62 -1.58 -14.47 -1.84
N GLN A 63 -2.36 -15.52 -1.62
CA GLN A 63 -1.86 -16.75 -1.01
C GLN A 63 -0.84 -17.45 -1.91
N GLY A 64 0.17 -18.05 -1.29
CA GLY A 64 1.23 -18.79 -1.98
C GLY A 64 2.24 -17.90 -2.73
N MET A 65 2.16 -16.57 -2.54
CA MET A 65 3.17 -15.64 -3.01
C MET A 65 3.98 -15.11 -1.84
N ASP A 66 5.29 -14.97 -2.05
CA ASP A 66 6.22 -14.36 -1.12
C ASP A 66 6.92 -13.18 -1.80
N TYR A 67 7.68 -12.40 -1.03
CA TYR A 67 8.35 -11.23 -1.57
C TYR A 67 9.44 -11.54 -2.61
N VAL A 68 9.97 -12.76 -2.70
CA VAL A 68 11.26 -13.01 -3.38
C VAL A 68 11.15 -13.98 -4.56
N THR A 69 10.50 -15.12 -4.36
CA THR A 69 10.57 -16.31 -5.21
C THR A 69 9.57 -16.26 -6.36
N ASN A 70 8.35 -15.73 -6.11
CA ASN A 70 7.22 -15.81 -7.04
C ASN A 70 6.62 -14.45 -7.40
N SER A 71 7.38 -13.38 -7.17
CA SER A 71 6.90 -12.01 -7.25
C SER A 71 7.27 -11.33 -8.57
N PRO A 72 6.30 -10.77 -9.32
CA PRO A 72 6.60 -9.93 -10.47
C PRO A 72 7.29 -8.64 -10.04
N GLU A 73 8.29 -8.21 -10.81
CA GLU A 73 8.99 -6.93 -10.58
C GLU A 73 8.00 -5.75 -10.61
N ALA A 74 8.23 -4.78 -9.73
CA ALA A 74 7.48 -3.54 -9.70
C ALA A 74 7.74 -2.69 -10.96
N THR A 75 6.68 -2.09 -11.49
CA THR A 75 6.77 -1.10 -12.57
C THR A 75 6.68 0.35 -12.06
N GLU A 76 6.39 0.52 -10.77
CA GLU A 76 6.20 1.79 -10.08
C GLU A 76 7.09 1.88 -8.83
N HIS A 77 7.44 3.11 -8.41
CA HIS A 77 8.17 3.35 -7.16
C HIS A 77 7.28 3.21 -5.92
N VAL A 78 6.01 3.60 -6.05
CA VAL A 78 5.01 3.49 -5.00
C VAL A 78 3.77 2.84 -5.57
N GLN A 79 3.29 1.81 -4.89
CA GLN A 79 2.02 1.15 -5.21
C GLN A 79 1.15 1.18 -3.96
N GLY A 80 -0.16 1.31 -4.12
CA GLY A 80 -1.06 1.30 -2.98
C GLY A 80 -2.42 0.70 -3.32
N PHE A 81 -3.14 0.30 -2.29
CA PHE A 81 -4.50 -0.18 -2.44
C PHE A 81 -5.34 0.07 -1.18
N VAL A 82 -6.64 -0.03 -1.36
CA VAL A 82 -7.64 -0.08 -0.28
C VAL A 82 -8.82 -0.93 -0.75
N ASN A 83 -9.37 -1.74 0.14
CA ASN A 83 -10.62 -2.43 -0.13
C ASN A 83 -11.77 -1.45 0.11
N ASN A 84 -12.59 -1.27 -0.92
CA ASN A 84 -13.84 -0.56 -0.77
C ASN A 84 -14.96 -1.56 -0.54
N THR A 85 -15.35 -1.71 0.74
CA THR A 85 -16.44 -2.59 1.17
C THR A 85 -17.77 -1.85 1.34
N VAL A 86 -17.84 -0.58 0.96
CA VAL A 86 -18.99 0.30 1.23
C VAL A 86 -20.13 0.11 0.21
N GLU A 87 -19.88 -0.57 -0.91
CA GLU A 87 -20.89 -0.85 -1.93
C GLU A 87 -21.13 -2.36 -2.13
N ALA A 88 -22.31 -2.70 -2.67
CA ALA A 88 -22.76 -4.07 -2.96
C ALA A 88 -21.82 -4.86 -3.92
N SER A 89 -20.83 -4.19 -4.50
CA SER A 89 -19.70 -4.80 -5.21
C SER A 89 -18.40 -4.43 -4.51
N ALA A 90 -17.86 -5.35 -3.71
CA ALA A 90 -16.53 -5.19 -3.16
C ALA A 90 -15.51 -5.03 -4.30
N PHE A 91 -14.82 -3.89 -4.36
CA PHE A 91 -13.76 -3.65 -5.33
C PHE A 91 -12.53 -3.05 -4.65
N ILE A 92 -11.36 -3.34 -5.24
CA ILE A 92 -10.08 -2.84 -4.75
C ILE A 92 -9.73 -1.59 -5.54
N LYS A 93 -9.67 -0.44 -4.85
CA LYS A 93 -9.07 0.76 -5.43
C LYS A 93 -7.56 0.63 -5.35
N LYS A 94 -6.87 0.92 -6.45
CA LYS A 94 -5.41 0.78 -6.58
C LYS A 94 -4.79 2.09 -7.06
N TRP A 95 -3.56 2.32 -6.61
CA TRP A 95 -2.72 3.42 -7.04
C TRP A 95 -1.34 2.90 -7.42
N GLY A 96 -0.71 3.57 -8.37
CA GLY A 96 0.65 3.28 -8.82
C GLY A 96 1.31 4.56 -9.31
N TYR A 97 2.51 4.83 -8.81
CA TYR A 97 3.27 6.05 -9.11
C TYR A 97 4.72 5.70 -9.42
N GLY A 98 5.15 6.05 -10.62
CA GLY A 98 6.52 5.87 -11.05
C GLY A 98 6.74 6.42 -12.44
N GLU A 99 7.96 6.26 -12.94
CA GLU A 99 8.28 6.63 -14.31
C GLU A 99 8.04 5.44 -15.25
N PRO A 100 7.52 5.65 -16.47
CA PRO A 100 7.10 4.58 -17.39
C PRO A 100 8.23 3.69 -17.95
N ARG A 101 9.45 3.75 -17.40
CA ARG A 101 10.60 2.93 -17.80
C ARG A 101 11.16 2.18 -16.60
N LYS A 102 10.77 0.89 -16.51
CA LYS A 102 11.38 -0.18 -15.69
C LYS A 102 12.33 0.36 -14.62
N THR A 103 11.78 0.76 -13.50
CA THR A 103 12.53 1.22 -12.34
C THR A 103 13.23 0.04 -11.72
N LYS A 104 14.42 -0.30 -12.25
CA LYS A 104 15.26 -1.37 -11.67
C LYS A 104 15.69 -1.03 -10.25
N HIS A 105 15.60 0.23 -9.83
CA HIS A 105 15.99 0.70 -8.50
C HIS A 105 14.92 1.66 -7.96
N SER A 106 13.91 1.09 -7.30
CA SER A 106 12.83 1.80 -6.60
C SER A 106 13.32 2.68 -5.43
N ALA A 107 14.61 2.57 -5.08
CA ALA A 107 15.25 3.15 -3.90
C ALA A 107 15.26 4.69 -3.82
N GLU A 108 15.02 5.40 -4.92
CA GLU A 108 14.89 6.87 -4.92
C GLU A 108 13.49 7.28 -5.37
N THR A 109 12.54 7.29 -4.43
CA THR A 109 11.19 7.81 -4.71
C THR A 109 11.23 9.35 -4.81
N SER A 110 10.90 9.87 -6.00
CA SER A 110 10.92 11.31 -6.25
C SER A 110 9.88 12.08 -5.41
N LYS A 111 10.19 13.33 -5.05
CA LYS A 111 9.30 14.19 -4.23
C LYS A 111 7.90 14.36 -4.81
N TRP A 112 7.78 14.45 -6.13
CA TRP A 112 6.49 14.61 -6.81
C TRP A 112 5.55 13.44 -6.55
N ILE A 113 6.08 12.21 -6.42
CA ILE A 113 5.28 11.02 -6.12
C ILE A 113 4.58 11.17 -4.77
N PHE A 114 5.29 11.70 -3.76
CA PHE A 114 4.69 11.94 -2.46
C PHE A 114 3.57 12.99 -2.51
N TYR A 115 3.70 14.05 -3.33
CA TYR A 115 2.60 15.01 -3.51
C TYR A 115 1.35 14.36 -4.11
N GLU A 116 1.52 13.50 -5.10
CA GLU A 116 0.41 12.77 -5.73
C GLU A 116 -0.25 11.80 -4.75
N VAL A 117 0.55 11.05 -3.98
CA VAL A 117 0.05 10.13 -2.94
C VAL A 117 -0.74 10.88 -1.88
N PHE A 118 -0.23 11.99 -1.34
CA PHE A 118 -0.94 12.76 -0.33
C PHE A 118 -2.25 13.34 -0.87
N ARG A 119 -2.26 13.84 -2.11
CA ARG A 119 -3.48 14.31 -2.75
C ARG A 119 -4.53 13.20 -2.87
N ASP A 120 -4.11 11.99 -3.21
CA ASP A 120 -5.03 10.86 -3.34
C ASP A 120 -5.55 10.33 -2.00
N ILE A 121 -4.75 10.44 -0.93
CA ILE A 121 -5.19 10.19 0.45
C ILE A 121 -6.27 11.20 0.85
N GLU A 122 -6.01 12.50 0.65
CA GLU A 122 -6.98 13.56 0.95
C GLU A 122 -8.28 13.39 0.15
N ASN A 123 -8.16 13.13 -1.15
CA ASN A 123 -9.31 12.85 -2.01
C ASN A 123 -10.09 11.61 -1.54
N TYR A 124 -9.39 10.56 -1.10
CA TYR A 124 -10.05 9.37 -0.57
C TYR A 124 -10.80 9.68 0.73
N ALA A 125 -10.18 10.40 1.68
CA ALA A 125 -10.82 10.78 2.93
C ALA A 125 -12.09 11.62 2.71
N ILE A 126 -12.01 12.64 1.84
CA ILE A 126 -13.15 13.51 1.49
C ILE A 126 -14.31 12.70 0.91
N ASN A 127 -14.03 11.80 -0.05
CA ASN A 127 -15.07 11.03 -0.73
C ASN A 127 -15.70 9.94 0.16
N ASN A 128 -15.07 9.58 1.29
CA ASN A 128 -15.53 8.51 2.18
C ASN A 128 -15.89 9.02 3.59
N ASN A 129 -15.98 10.35 3.78
CA ASN A 129 -16.31 10.99 5.06
C ASN A 129 -15.46 10.49 6.25
N ARG A 130 -14.15 10.37 6.04
CA ARG A 130 -13.17 9.98 7.07
C ARG A 130 -12.52 11.17 7.75
#